data_AF-A0A8S4QUC4-F1
#
_entry.id   AF-A0A8S4QUC4-F1
#
_cell.length_a   1.000
_cell.length_b   1.000
_cell.length_c   1.000
_cell.angle_alpha   90.00
_cell.angle_beta   90.00
_cell.angle_gamma   90.00
#
_symmetry.space_group_name_H-M   'P 1'
#
loop_
_entity.id
_entity.type
_entity.pdbx_description
1 polymer ?
#
loop_
_entity_poly.entity_id
_entity_poly.type
_entity_poly.pdbx_seq_one_letter_code
_entity_poly.pdbx_strand_id
1 'polypeptide(L)'
;MLVETVQTIGSKFYKTYRRNKANRFSTNTLNLMTERQEMRLQSTTDASAYRRINRQISRSQNCDLPHFNTERLKNAIEQNRGSKVFARDLSIGQSKLM
;
A
#
# COMPACT_ATOMS: atom_id res chain seq x y z
N MET A 1 35.89 -4.45 -11.24
CA MET A 1 35.87 -5.91 -11.06
C MET A 1 35.41 -6.37 -9.66
N LEU A 2 36.05 -5.97 -8.55
CA LEU A 2 35.66 -6.45 -7.19
C LEU A 2 34.23 -6.01 -6.77
N VAL A 3 33.86 -4.77 -7.08
CA VAL A 3 32.54 -4.20 -6.70
C VAL A 3 31.38 -4.93 -7.42
N GLU A 4 31.56 -5.27 -8.69
CA GLU A 4 30.56 -5.99 -9.49
C GLU A 4 30.40 -7.44 -9.02
N THR A 5 31.49 -8.10 -8.58
CA THR A 5 31.43 -9.45 -8.02
C THR A 5 30.70 -9.45 -6.67
N VAL A 6 30.98 -8.47 -5.81
CA VAL A 6 30.27 -8.30 -4.53
C VAL A 6 28.78 -8.00 -4.74
N GLN A 7 28.41 -7.17 -5.72
CA GLN A 7 27.00 -6.92 -6.06
C GLN A 7 26.31 -8.16 -6.63
N THR A 8 26.97 -8.90 -7.53
CA THR A 8 26.39 -10.10 -8.17
C THR A 8 26.22 -11.25 -7.17
N ILE A 9 27.22 -11.48 -6.31
CA ILE A 9 27.14 -12.49 -5.25
C ILE A 9 26.14 -12.03 -4.18
N GLY A 10 26.19 -10.76 -3.76
CA GLY A 10 25.27 -10.19 -2.77
C GLY A 10 23.80 -10.25 -3.20
N SER A 11 23.48 -10.00 -4.46
CA SER A 11 22.10 -10.06 -4.98
C SER A 11 21.48 -11.46 -4.99
N LYS A 12 22.29 -12.53 -5.08
CA LYS A 12 21.81 -13.92 -4.90
C LYS A 12 21.30 -14.17 -3.49
N PHE A 13 21.91 -13.55 -2.48
CA PHE A 13 21.54 -13.69 -1.06
C PHE A 13 20.49 -12.67 -0.64
N TYR A 14 20.56 -11.45 -1.18
CA TYR A 14 19.54 -10.41 -1.03
C TYR A 14 18.50 -10.54 -2.14
N LYS A 15 17.67 -11.60 -2.08
CA LYS A 15 16.40 -11.59 -2.79
C LYS A 15 15.57 -10.46 -2.20
N THR A 16 15.46 -9.33 -2.92
CA THR A 16 14.42 -8.35 -2.66
C THR A 16 13.09 -9.05 -2.93
N TYR A 17 12.53 -9.71 -1.92
CA TYR A 17 11.14 -10.13 -1.87
C TYR A 17 10.29 -8.85 -1.85
N ARG A 18 10.31 -8.08 -2.94
CA ARG A 18 9.12 -7.34 -3.35
C ARG A 18 8.13 -8.41 -3.80
N ARG A 19 7.54 -9.11 -2.83
CA ARG A 19 6.26 -9.78 -3.05
C ARG A 19 5.39 -8.76 -3.78
N ASN A 20 4.73 -9.16 -4.87
CA ASN A 20 3.73 -8.37 -5.59
C ASN A 20 2.72 -7.82 -4.59
N LYS A 21 3.06 -6.70 -3.97
CA LYS A 21 2.26 -6.09 -2.92
C LYS A 21 1.25 -5.30 -3.70
N ALA A 22 0.00 -5.74 -3.63
CA ALA A 22 -1.11 -5.04 -4.23
C ALA A 22 -0.97 -3.55 -3.91
N ASN A 23 -1.08 -2.72 -4.96
CA ASN A 23 -0.85 -1.31 -4.81
C ASN A 23 -1.89 -0.75 -3.85
N ARG A 24 -1.40 -0.04 -2.83
CA ARG A 24 -2.23 0.50 -1.75
C ARG A 24 -2.87 1.83 -2.13
N PHE A 25 -2.44 2.40 -3.25
CA PHE A 25 -2.86 3.70 -3.73
C PHE A 25 -3.61 3.55 -5.04
N SER A 26 -4.63 4.40 -5.21
CA SER A 26 -5.36 4.52 -6.45
C SER A 26 -4.44 5.04 -7.57
N THR A 27 -4.83 4.79 -8.82
CA THR A 27 -4.11 5.30 -10.00
C THR A 27 -3.92 6.82 -9.94
N ASN A 28 -4.91 7.55 -9.43
CA ASN A 28 -4.82 9.00 -9.25
C ASN A 28 -3.69 9.40 -8.30
N THR A 29 -3.62 8.78 -7.11
CA THR A 29 -2.56 9.05 -6.14
C THR A 29 -1.17 8.73 -6.70
N LEU A 30 -1.05 7.66 -7.49
CA LEU A 30 0.21 7.30 -8.14
C LEU A 30 0.62 8.35 -9.17
N ASN A 31 -0.32 8.81 -10.00
CA ASN A 31 -0.05 9.86 -10.99
C ASN A 31 0.43 11.15 -10.32
N LEU A 32 -0.20 11.56 -9.21
CA LEU A 32 0.24 12.73 -8.44
C LEU A 32 1.67 12.55 -7.86
N MET A 33 2.01 11.33 -7.43
CA MET A 33 3.36 11.03 -6.93
C MET A 33 4.41 11.08 -8.05
N THR A 34 4.06 10.61 -9.25
CA THR A 34 4.90 10.72 -10.45
C THR A 34 5.08 12.19 -10.85
N GLU A 35 4.00 12.96 -10.91
CA GLU A 35 4.04 14.40 -11.22
C GLU A 35 4.93 15.16 -10.21
N ARG A 36 4.82 14.83 -8.92
CA ARG A 36 5.71 15.39 -7.89
C ARG A 36 7.18 15.03 -8.13
N GLN A 37 7.45 13.81 -8.60
CA GLN A 37 8.81 13.33 -8.85
C GLN A 37 9.44 14.01 -10.07
N GLU A 38 8.63 14.34 -11.08
CA GLU A 38 9.06 15.05 -12.28
C GLU A 38 9.27 16.55 -12.03
N MET A 39 8.62 17.13 -11.02
CA MET A 39 8.85 18.52 -10.64
C MET A 39 10.28 18.78 -10.16
N ARG A 40 11.01 19.59 -10.91
CA ARG A 40 12.25 20.22 -10.46
C ARG A 40 11.92 21.56 -9.82
N LEU A 41 12.28 21.73 -8.54
CA LEU A 41 12.12 22.99 -7.83
C LEU A 41 13.15 24.01 -8.32
N GLN A 42 12.80 24.81 -9.32
CA GLN A 42 13.69 25.82 -9.89
C GLN A 42 13.27 27.25 -9.52
N SER A 43 11.98 27.49 -9.25
CA SER A 43 11.42 28.82 -8.92
C SER A 43 10.46 28.81 -7.73
N THR A 44 10.11 30.01 -7.23
CA THR A 44 9.12 30.22 -6.16
C THR A 44 7.70 29.81 -6.56
N THR A 45 7.35 29.97 -7.84
CA THR A 45 6.09 29.47 -8.41
C THR A 45 6.03 27.94 -8.34
N ASP A 46 7.14 27.27 -8.63
CA ASP A 46 7.24 25.79 -8.53
C ASP A 46 7.06 25.32 -7.09
N ALA A 47 7.57 26.08 -6.11
CA ALA A 47 7.36 25.76 -4.70
C ALA A 47 5.87 25.80 -4.29
N SER A 48 5.08 26.69 -4.88
CA SER A 48 3.63 26.75 -4.63
C SER A 48 2.89 25.54 -5.22
N ALA A 49 3.24 25.17 -6.46
CA ALA A 49 2.67 24.01 -7.13
C ALA A 49 3.05 22.71 -6.42
N TYR A 50 4.31 22.59 -5.98
CA TYR A 50 4.80 21.45 -5.21
C TYR A 50 4.06 21.29 -3.88
N ARG A 51 3.83 22.39 -3.15
CA ARG A 51 3.00 22.37 -1.93
C ARG A 51 1.57 21.93 -2.21
N ARG A 52 0.98 22.36 -3.32
CA ARG A 52 -0.37 21.96 -3.73
C ARG A 52 -0.44 20.46 -3.99
N ILE A 53 0.50 19.90 -4.76
CA ILE A 53 0.56 18.46 -5.05
C ILE A 53 0.76 17.66 -3.77
N ASN A 54 1.66 18.08 -2.86
CA ASN A 54 1.83 17.38 -1.59
C ASN A 54 0.56 17.34 -0.73
N ARG A 55 -0.23 18.42 -0.73
CA ARG A 55 -1.54 18.43 -0.06
C ARG A 55 -2.52 17.47 -0.73
N GLN A 56 -2.54 17.42 -2.06
CA GLN A 56 -3.39 16.49 -2.81
C GLN A 56 -3.01 15.04 -2.53
N ILE A 57 -1.71 14.70 -2.59
CA ILE A 57 -1.20 13.37 -2.25
C ILE A 57 -1.61 12.99 -0.82
N SER A 58 -1.39 13.88 0.15
CA SER A 58 -1.73 13.59 1.55
C SER A 58 -3.22 13.31 1.74
N ARG A 59 -4.08 14.10 1.08
CA ARG A 59 -5.54 13.89 1.11
C ARG A 59 -5.91 12.54 0.47
N SER A 60 -5.38 12.23 -0.70
CA SER A 60 -5.69 10.97 -1.38
C SER A 60 -5.18 9.75 -0.62
N GLN A 61 -4.00 9.82 0.00
CA GLN A 61 -3.46 8.75 0.84
C GLN A 61 -4.33 8.48 2.07
N ASN A 62 -4.89 9.53 2.69
CA ASN A 62 -5.81 9.39 3.82
C ASN A 62 -7.10 8.67 3.45
N CYS A 63 -7.51 8.69 2.18
CA CYS A 63 -8.68 7.95 1.69
C CYS A 63 -8.30 6.54 1.21
N ASP A 64 -7.21 6.42 0.45
CA ASP A 64 -6.79 5.17 -0.19
C ASP A 64 -6.37 4.11 0.82
N LEU A 65 -5.63 4.48 1.87
CA LEU A 65 -5.11 3.52 2.84
C LEU A 65 -6.20 2.82 3.66
N PRO A 66 -7.18 3.54 4.26
CA PRO A 66 -8.29 2.89 4.95
C PRO A 66 -9.12 2.00 4.02
N HIS A 67 -9.39 2.47 2.80
CA HIS A 67 -10.14 1.69 1.82
C HIS A 67 -9.42 0.38 1.48
N PHE A 68 -8.13 0.45 1.11
CA PHE A 68 -7.32 -0.73 0.82
C PHE A 68 -7.26 -1.70 2.00
N ASN A 69 -7.07 -1.19 3.23
CA ASN A 69 -7.01 -2.03 4.42
C ASN A 69 -8.35 -2.71 4.71
N THR A 70 -9.46 -2.01 4.50
CA THR A 70 -10.82 -2.54 4.67
C THR A 70 -11.07 -3.67 3.69
N GLU A 71 -10.79 -3.47 2.40
CA GLU A 71 -10.96 -4.51 1.39
C GLU A 71 -10.05 -5.71 1.63
N ARG A 72 -8.81 -5.47 2.07
CA ARG A 72 -7.89 -6.54 2.44
C ARG A 72 -8.40 -7.33 3.66
N LEU A 73 -8.97 -6.67 4.66
CA LEU A 73 -9.55 -7.31 5.83
C LEU A 73 -10.78 -8.13 5.45
N LYS A 74 -11.70 -7.59 4.65
CA LYS A 74 -12.86 -8.32 4.12
C LYS A 74 -12.44 -9.59 3.39
N ASN A 75 -11.47 -9.48 2.48
CA ASN A 75 -10.94 -10.63 1.75
C ASN A 75 -10.32 -11.67 2.69
N ALA A 76 -9.58 -11.22 3.72
CA ALA A 76 -9.02 -12.14 4.72
C ALA A 76 -10.13 -12.83 5.54
N ILE A 77 -11.19 -12.12 5.92
CA ILE A 77 -12.33 -12.70 6.63
C ILE A 77 -13.02 -13.74 5.76
N GLU A 78 -13.34 -13.43 4.50
CA GLU A 78 -13.99 -14.39 3.59
C GLU A 78 -13.11 -15.63 3.36
N GLN A 79 -11.80 -15.47 3.15
CA GLN A 79 -10.88 -16.60 3.04
C GLN A 79 -10.82 -17.48 4.29
N ASN A 80 -11.03 -16.88 5.47
CA ASN A 80 -11.00 -17.58 6.75
C ASN A 80 -12.39 -17.97 7.27
N ARG A 81 -13.47 -17.70 6.53
CA ARG A 81 -14.85 -17.95 6.95
C ARG A 81 -15.12 -19.42 7.28
N GLY A 82 -14.39 -20.35 6.65
CA GLY A 82 -14.44 -21.79 6.92
C GLY A 82 -13.47 -22.29 8.00
N SER A 83 -12.63 -21.42 8.58
CA SER A 83 -11.70 -21.80 9.64
C SER A 83 -12.46 -22.04 10.94
N LYS A 84 -12.06 -23.09 11.69
CA LYS A 84 -12.74 -23.55 12.93
C LYS A 84 -13.01 -22.44 13.95
N VAL A 85 -12.13 -21.43 14.03
CA VAL A 85 -12.28 -20.27 14.94
C VAL A 85 -13.49 -19.42 14.54
N PHE A 86 -13.60 -19.03 13.28
CA PHE A 86 -14.72 -18.22 12.79
C PHE A 86 -16.05 -18.97 12.78
N ALA A 87 -16.03 -20.29 12.51
CA ALA A 87 -17.23 -21.13 12.59
C ALA A 87 -17.81 -21.22 14.02
N ARG A 88 -16.95 -21.24 15.04
CA ARG A 88 -17.35 -21.26 16.46
C ARG A 88 -17.92 -19.91 16.91
N ASP A 89 -17.32 -18.80 16.49
CA ASP A 89 -17.81 -17.47 16.86
C ASP A 89 -19.20 -17.18 16.24
N LEU A 90 -19.45 -17.69 15.03
CA LEU A 90 -20.75 -17.56 14.36
C LEU A 90 -21.87 -18.28 15.11
N SER A 91 -21.61 -19.51 15.60
CA SER A 91 -22.60 -20.29 16.34
C SER A 91 -22.89 -19.70 17.73
N ILE A 92 -21.86 -19.17 18.40
CA ILE A 92 -22.03 -18.45 19.68
C ILE A 92 -22.87 -17.17 19.49
N GLY A 93 -22.61 -16.41 18.41
CA GLY A 93 -23.39 -15.21 18.08
C GLY A 93 -24.87 -15.52 17.83
N GLN A 94 -25.18 -16.60 17.11
CA GLN A 94 -26.56 -17.05 16.86
C GLN A 94 -27.26 -17.51 18.14
N SER A 95 -26.55 -18.17 19.06
CA SER A 95 -27.12 -18.62 20.33
C SER A 95 -27.49 -17.50 21.31
N LYS A 96 -26.94 -16.29 21.14
CA LYS A 96 -27.24 -15.11 21.99
C LYS A 96 -28.37 -14.23 21.42
N LEU A 97 -28.81 -14.50 20.20
CA LEU A 97 -29.87 -13.74 19.50
C LEU A 97 -31.22 -14.47 19.53
N MET A 98 -31.27 -15.68 20.08
CA MET A 98 -32.49 -16.38 20.50
C MET A 98 -32.69 -16.22 22.00
#